data_AF-A0A6C0K868-F1
#
_entry.id   AF-A0A6C0K868-F1
#
_cell.length_a   1.000
_cell.length_b   1.000
_cell.length_c   1.000
_cell.angle_alpha   90.00
_cell.angle_beta   90.00
_cell.angle_gamma   90.00
#
_symmetry.space_group_name_H-M   'P 1'
#
loop_
_entity.id
_entity.type
_entity.pdbx_description
1 polymer ?
#
loop_
_entity_poly.entity_id
_entity_poly.type
_entity_poly.pdbx_seq_one_letter_code
_entity_poly.pdbx_strand_id
1 'polypeptide(L)'
;MDESLKKLEDTSESSSDIANSWNSAHETLLASIGDKANCMRWMHTQSQIYYDRWNFWLSIPSVTLTALAGATTIGLTQLNPTAQTYITIVVGIVTISTGVLTSINQLIKAPQCSEGHRIASIAYGKLYRVISNELALRRDQRTNAQEFLKVIRVEQDRLEESCPVIHSNIIRRFNEKVESNVTLEKPEIVGELDHIHVNMSSKPPPGIVRQISEPPASPVLTYYKRHLPHNPLKNPVFPPSPPTPPAPPSSLTVVPDH
;
A
#
# COMPACT_ATOMS: atom_id res chain seq x y z
N MET A 1 37.88 -32.90 20.64
CA MET A 1 38.00 -31.43 20.51
C MET A 1 37.14 -30.94 19.36
N ASP A 2 37.26 -31.53 18.16
CA ASP A 2 36.34 -31.34 17.01
C ASP A 2 34.84 -31.30 17.38
N GLU A 3 34.34 -32.35 18.02
CA GLU A 3 32.89 -32.51 18.29
C GLU A 3 32.31 -31.39 19.18
N SER A 4 33.13 -30.80 20.05
CA SER A 4 32.74 -29.65 20.87
C SER A 4 32.75 -28.34 20.08
N LEU A 5 33.68 -28.18 19.13
CA LEU A 5 33.71 -27.02 18.23
C LEU A 5 32.52 -27.07 17.27
N LYS A 6 32.28 -28.22 16.64
CA LYS A 6 31.13 -28.42 15.74
C LYS A 6 29.80 -28.13 16.41
N LYS A 7 29.61 -28.59 17.66
CA LYS A 7 28.40 -28.30 18.44
C LYS A 7 28.22 -26.81 18.77
N LEU A 8 29.31 -26.05 18.95
CA LEU A 8 29.25 -24.59 19.14
C LEU A 8 28.93 -23.87 17.82
N GLU A 9 29.45 -24.36 16.70
CA GLU A 9 29.19 -23.86 15.35
C GLU A 9 27.70 -24.05 14.98
N ASP A 10 27.18 -25.28 15.08
CA ASP A 10 25.76 -25.64 14.89
C ASP A 10 24.81 -24.79 15.78
N THR A 11 25.23 -24.48 17.02
CA THR A 11 24.45 -23.65 17.95
C THR A 11 24.48 -22.17 17.55
N SER A 12 25.56 -21.70 16.94
CA SER A 12 25.70 -20.30 16.50
C SER A 12 24.91 -20.05 15.21
N GLU A 13 24.94 -20.98 14.25
CA GLU A 13 24.10 -20.94 13.04
C GLU A 13 22.62 -20.94 13.41
N SER A 14 22.18 -21.87 14.29
CA SER A 14 20.77 -21.92 14.71
C SER A 14 20.31 -20.65 15.43
N SER A 15 21.18 -19.94 16.15
CA SER A 15 20.84 -18.66 16.80
C SER A 15 20.67 -17.54 15.76
N SER A 16 21.51 -17.53 14.73
CA SER A 16 21.42 -16.56 13.64
C SER A 16 20.19 -16.77 12.76
N ASP A 17 19.83 -18.03 12.46
CA ASP A 17 18.61 -18.39 11.71
C ASP A 17 17.33 -17.97 12.44
N ILE A 18 17.30 -18.10 13.77
CA ILE A 18 16.16 -17.63 14.59
C ILE A 18 16.06 -16.09 14.55
N ALA A 19 17.18 -15.37 14.61
CA ALA A 19 17.19 -13.91 14.48
C ALA A 19 16.78 -13.42 13.07
N ASN A 20 17.07 -14.23 12.04
CA ASN A 20 16.70 -14.00 10.64
C ASN A 20 15.22 -14.33 10.32
N SER A 21 14.50 -14.98 11.25
CA SER A 21 13.15 -15.47 11.02
C SER A 21 12.06 -14.38 11.03
N TRP A 22 10.95 -14.65 10.33
CA TRP A 22 9.81 -13.74 10.23
C TRP A 22 8.99 -13.70 11.53
N ASN A 23 8.94 -12.53 12.16
CA ASN A 23 8.12 -12.24 13.34
C ASN A 23 6.89 -11.39 12.94
N SER A 24 5.77 -11.55 13.64
CA SER A 24 4.56 -10.74 13.43
C SER A 24 4.83 -9.24 13.57
N ALA A 25 5.76 -8.84 14.44
CA ALA A 25 6.17 -7.43 14.58
C ALA A 25 6.85 -6.88 13.31
N HIS A 26 7.62 -7.70 12.58
CA HIS A 26 8.22 -7.31 11.30
C HIS A 26 7.14 -7.16 10.22
N GLU A 27 6.13 -8.03 10.22
CA GLU A 27 5.01 -7.98 9.28
C GLU A 27 4.13 -6.74 9.51
N THR A 28 3.78 -6.41 10.76
CA THR A 28 3.02 -5.19 11.09
C THR A 28 3.80 -3.93 10.74
N LEU A 29 5.12 -3.89 11.03
CA LEU A 29 5.97 -2.75 10.64
C LEU A 29 6.05 -2.58 9.12
N LEU A 30 6.18 -3.67 8.36
CA LEU A 30 6.20 -3.59 6.91
C LEU A 30 4.84 -3.18 6.33
N ALA A 31 3.74 -3.65 6.91
CA ALA A 31 2.39 -3.22 6.52
C ALA A 31 2.20 -1.71 6.70
N SER A 32 2.60 -1.15 7.86
CA SER A 32 2.50 0.30 8.12
C SER A 32 3.34 1.14 7.14
N ILE A 33 4.57 0.70 6.83
CA ILE A 33 5.43 1.35 5.82
C ILE A 33 4.77 1.27 4.42
N GLY A 34 4.17 0.12 4.08
CA GLY A 34 3.44 -0.09 2.83
C GLY A 34 2.26 0.88 2.67
N ASP A 35 1.41 0.99 3.68
CA ASP A 35 0.25 1.88 3.65
C ASP A 35 0.67 3.35 3.59
N LYS A 36 1.68 3.76 4.36
CA LYS A 36 2.26 5.11 4.30
C LYS A 36 2.82 5.41 2.91
N ALA A 37 3.54 4.47 2.30
CA ALA A 37 4.05 4.60 0.93
C ALA A 37 2.91 4.72 -0.12
N ASN A 38 1.82 3.97 0.02
CA ASN A 38 0.66 4.07 -0.87
C ASN A 38 -0.06 5.41 -0.74
N CYS A 39 -0.18 5.93 0.49
CA CYS A 39 -0.71 7.26 0.78
C CYS A 39 0.17 8.37 0.17
N MET A 40 1.48 8.29 0.34
CA MET A 40 2.45 9.19 -0.28
C MET A 40 2.35 9.18 -1.81
N ARG A 41 2.32 7.98 -2.42
CA ARG A 41 2.09 7.81 -3.87
C ARG A 41 0.82 8.55 -4.34
N TRP A 42 -0.29 8.44 -3.61
CA TRP A 42 -1.52 9.14 -3.98
C TRP A 42 -1.33 10.65 -3.96
N MET A 43 -0.74 11.21 -2.89
CA MET A 43 -0.50 12.65 -2.77
C MET A 43 0.46 13.19 -3.86
N HIS A 44 1.54 12.47 -4.16
CA HIS A 44 2.43 12.82 -5.28
C HIS A 44 1.71 12.76 -6.64
N THR A 45 0.84 11.76 -6.86
CA THR A 45 0.03 11.68 -8.08
C THR A 45 -0.92 12.88 -8.23
N GLN A 46 -1.59 13.31 -7.14
CA GLN A 46 -2.43 14.50 -7.18
C GLN A 46 -1.62 15.79 -7.38
N SER A 47 -0.38 15.83 -6.87
CA SER A 47 0.53 16.96 -7.03
C SER A 47 0.99 17.12 -8.48
N GLN A 48 1.36 16.03 -9.14
CA GLN A 48 1.67 16.01 -10.58
C GLN A 48 0.48 16.57 -11.41
N ILE A 49 -0.73 16.03 -11.22
CA ILE A 49 -1.94 16.49 -11.92
C ILE A 49 -2.23 17.98 -11.66
N TYR A 50 -1.94 18.48 -10.45
CA TYR A 50 -2.08 19.89 -10.09
C TYR A 50 -1.10 20.78 -10.87
N TYR A 51 0.20 20.46 -10.85
CA TYR A 51 1.21 21.25 -11.57
C TYR A 51 1.06 21.18 -13.09
N ASP A 52 0.68 20.03 -13.65
CA ASP A 52 0.35 19.90 -15.08
C ASP A 52 -0.82 20.80 -15.49
N ARG A 53 -1.88 20.86 -14.67
CA ARG A 53 -3.02 21.76 -14.90
C ARG A 53 -2.59 23.22 -14.95
N TRP A 54 -1.75 23.65 -14.01
CA TRP A 54 -1.22 25.02 -13.96
C TRP A 54 -0.32 25.34 -15.16
N ASN A 55 0.60 24.43 -15.50
CA ASN A 55 1.44 24.59 -16.69
C ASN A 55 0.61 24.71 -17.97
N PHE A 56 -0.43 23.89 -18.14
CA PHE A 56 -1.34 23.96 -19.29
C PHE A 56 -2.11 25.29 -19.32
N TRP A 57 -2.69 25.71 -18.18
CA TRP A 57 -3.44 26.97 -18.07
C TRP A 57 -2.61 28.23 -18.31
N LEU A 58 -1.31 28.22 -18.01
CA LEU A 58 -0.40 29.35 -18.28
C LEU A 58 0.21 29.30 -19.69
N SER A 59 0.60 28.10 -20.14
CA SER A 59 1.32 27.93 -21.42
C SER A 59 0.41 28.13 -22.63
N ILE A 60 -0.78 27.54 -22.65
CA ILE A 60 -1.64 27.58 -23.84
C ILE A 60 -2.06 29.02 -24.18
N PRO A 61 -2.57 29.86 -23.25
CA PRO A 61 -2.89 31.25 -23.57
C PRO A 61 -1.66 32.06 -24.00
N SER A 62 -0.50 31.84 -23.37
CA SER A 62 0.74 32.53 -23.75
C SER A 62 1.13 32.22 -25.21
N VAL A 63 1.13 30.95 -25.60
CA VAL A 63 1.46 30.52 -26.97
C VAL A 63 0.42 31.06 -27.98
N THR A 64 -0.87 31.00 -27.67
CA THR A 64 -1.93 31.54 -28.55
C THR A 64 -1.81 33.05 -28.72
N LEU A 65 -1.55 33.81 -27.66
CA LEU A 65 -1.36 35.25 -27.72
C LEU A 65 -0.08 35.63 -28.49
N THR A 66 1.01 34.86 -28.31
CA THR A 66 2.25 35.01 -29.10
C THR A 66 1.97 34.84 -30.59
N ALA A 67 1.29 33.76 -30.97
CA ALA A 67 0.97 33.44 -32.36
C ALA A 67 0.05 34.49 -32.99
N LEU A 68 -0.97 34.95 -32.24
CA LEU A 68 -1.88 36.00 -32.70
C LEU A 68 -1.14 37.34 -32.90
N ALA A 69 -0.31 37.77 -31.94
CA ALA A 69 0.50 38.98 -32.07
C ALA A 69 1.45 38.92 -33.28
N GLY A 70 2.11 37.78 -33.51
CA GLY A 70 2.95 37.54 -34.68
C GLY A 70 2.18 37.65 -36.00
N ALA A 71 1.03 36.98 -36.09
CA ALA A 71 0.18 37.04 -37.29
C ALA A 71 -0.36 38.46 -37.56
N THR A 72 -0.79 39.18 -36.52
CA THR A 72 -1.23 40.58 -36.62
C THR A 72 -0.11 41.51 -37.10
N THR A 73 1.13 41.27 -36.65
CA THR A 73 2.31 42.05 -37.08
C THR A 73 2.59 41.91 -38.58
N ILE A 74 2.41 40.71 -39.15
CA ILE A 74 2.59 40.46 -40.59
C ILE A 74 1.51 41.17 -41.42
N GLY A 75 0.25 41.12 -40.98
CA GLY A 75 -0.87 41.74 -41.70
C GLY A 75 -0.95 43.28 -41.57
N LEU A 76 -0.24 43.87 -40.62
CA LEU A 76 -0.35 45.29 -40.24
C LEU A 76 -0.15 46.25 -41.43
N THR A 77 0.81 45.94 -42.31
CA THR A 77 1.21 46.80 -43.45
C THR A 77 0.12 47.01 -44.50
N GLN A 78 -0.88 46.11 -44.55
CA GLN A 78 -1.97 46.15 -45.54
C GLN A 78 -3.17 47.01 -45.09
N LEU A 79 -3.13 47.58 -43.89
CA LEU A 79 -4.24 48.29 -43.27
C LEU A 79 -4.10 49.81 -43.40
N ASN A 80 -5.21 50.54 -43.30
CA ASN A 80 -5.22 52.01 -43.32
C ASN A 80 -4.36 52.60 -42.18
N PRO A 81 -3.64 53.72 -42.36
CA PRO A 81 -2.69 54.25 -41.37
C PRO A 81 -3.28 54.43 -39.96
N THR A 82 -4.51 54.93 -39.86
CA THR A 82 -5.22 55.08 -38.57
C THR A 82 -5.45 53.73 -37.86
N ALA A 83 -5.80 52.68 -38.62
CA ALA A 83 -5.99 51.34 -38.07
C ALA A 83 -4.65 50.71 -37.65
N GLN A 84 -3.57 50.96 -38.40
CA GLN A 84 -2.23 50.51 -38.03
C GLN A 84 -1.83 51.02 -36.63
N THR A 85 -2.05 52.30 -36.33
CA THR A 85 -1.71 52.87 -35.01
C THR A 85 -2.46 52.18 -33.88
N TYR A 86 -3.79 52.02 -33.98
CA TYR A 86 -4.58 51.35 -32.95
C TYR A 86 -4.16 49.89 -32.75
N ILE A 87 -3.97 49.14 -33.84
CA ILE A 87 -3.60 47.72 -33.76
C ILE A 87 -2.18 47.55 -33.21
N THR A 88 -1.24 48.45 -33.53
CA THR A 88 0.13 48.43 -32.97
C THR A 88 0.11 48.56 -31.44
N ILE A 89 -0.73 49.45 -30.89
CA ILE A 89 -0.88 49.62 -29.44
C ILE A 89 -1.42 48.34 -28.80
N VAL A 90 -2.45 47.71 -29.41
CA VAL A 90 -3.02 46.45 -28.93
C VAL A 90 -2.00 45.31 -28.97
N VAL A 91 -1.24 45.16 -30.06
CA VAL A 91 -0.17 44.17 -30.19
C VAL A 91 0.91 44.38 -29.12
N GLY A 92 1.28 45.63 -28.82
CA GLY A 92 2.20 45.95 -27.72
C GLY A 92 1.70 45.47 -26.36
N ILE A 93 0.43 45.75 -26.03
CA ILE A 93 -0.20 45.30 -24.77
C ILE A 93 -0.24 43.76 -24.71
N VAL A 94 -0.67 43.09 -25.77
CA VAL A 94 -0.72 41.61 -25.84
C VAL A 94 0.67 41.00 -25.66
N THR A 95 1.70 41.59 -26.27
CA THR A 95 3.09 41.13 -26.17
C THR A 95 3.61 41.23 -24.72
N ILE A 96 3.34 42.36 -24.05
CA ILE A 96 3.71 42.55 -22.63
C ILE A 96 2.98 41.55 -21.75
N SER A 97 1.66 41.38 -21.92
CA SER A 97 0.88 40.39 -21.16
C SER A 97 1.42 38.97 -21.33
N THR A 98 1.75 38.59 -22.57
CA THR A 98 2.33 37.28 -22.92
C THR A 98 3.69 37.06 -22.26
N GLY A 99 4.54 38.10 -22.22
CA GLY A 99 5.79 38.07 -21.48
C GLY A 99 5.59 37.83 -19.97
N VAL A 100 4.63 38.54 -19.35
CA VAL A 100 4.28 38.35 -17.93
C VAL A 100 3.78 36.93 -17.65
N LEU A 101 2.86 36.40 -18.46
CA LEU A 101 2.36 35.01 -18.32
C LEU A 101 3.50 34.00 -18.41
N THR A 102 4.43 34.19 -19.36
CA THR A 102 5.58 33.30 -19.56
C THR A 102 6.55 33.35 -18.38
N SER A 103 6.87 34.54 -17.89
CA SER A 103 7.71 34.74 -16.70
C SER A 103 7.12 34.08 -15.46
N ILE A 104 5.80 34.19 -15.24
CA ILE A 104 5.13 33.52 -14.11
C ILE A 104 5.27 31.99 -14.22
N ASN A 105 5.06 31.41 -15.41
CA ASN A 105 5.21 29.96 -15.61
C ASN A 105 6.67 29.49 -15.36
N GLN A 106 7.65 30.28 -15.78
CA GLN A 106 9.08 30.01 -15.53
C GLN A 106 9.45 30.11 -14.03
N LEU A 107 8.88 31.06 -13.29
CA LEU A 107 9.12 31.23 -11.85
C LEU A 107 8.53 30.07 -11.02
N ILE A 108 7.33 29.59 -11.38
CA ILE A 108 6.68 28.46 -10.69
C ILE A 108 7.41 27.14 -10.98
N LYS A 109 8.13 27.02 -12.10
CA LYS A 109 8.80 25.78 -12.54
C LYS A 109 7.85 24.58 -12.59
N ALA A 110 6.60 24.83 -12.98
CA ALA A 110 5.52 23.84 -12.95
C ALA A 110 5.87 22.52 -13.67
N PRO A 111 6.52 22.51 -14.87
CA PRO A 111 6.96 21.27 -15.50
C PRO A 111 7.96 20.47 -14.66
N GLN A 112 8.96 21.13 -14.06
CA GLN A 112 9.99 20.48 -13.25
C GLN A 112 9.41 19.92 -11.95
N CYS A 113 8.52 20.67 -11.28
CA CYS A 113 7.81 20.20 -10.10
C CYS A 113 6.90 19.00 -10.43
N SER A 114 6.16 19.07 -11.54
CA SER A 114 5.28 17.98 -11.99
C SER A 114 6.06 16.68 -12.20
N GLU A 115 7.18 16.74 -12.95
CA GLU A 115 8.04 15.57 -13.17
C GLU A 115 8.67 15.04 -11.87
N GLY A 116 9.08 15.92 -10.95
CA GLY A 116 9.54 15.52 -9.62
C GLY A 116 8.49 14.72 -8.85
N HIS A 117 7.24 15.20 -8.82
CA HIS A 117 6.14 14.46 -8.20
C HIS A 117 5.79 13.17 -8.96
N ARG A 118 5.92 13.14 -10.30
CA ARG A 118 5.72 11.93 -11.12
C ARG A 118 6.72 10.84 -10.75
N ILE A 119 8.01 11.18 -10.66
CA ILE A 119 9.09 10.26 -10.31
C ILE A 119 8.88 9.71 -8.89
N ALA A 120 8.59 10.59 -7.92
CA ALA A 120 8.29 10.20 -6.54
C ALA A 120 7.09 9.24 -6.45
N SER A 121 5.98 9.53 -7.16
CA SER A 121 4.79 8.65 -7.20
C SER A 121 5.12 7.25 -7.72
N ILE A 122 5.91 7.15 -8.80
CA ILE A 122 6.34 5.86 -9.36
C ILE A 122 7.21 5.10 -8.36
N ALA A 123 8.13 5.79 -7.67
CA ALA A 123 9.07 5.18 -6.75
C ALA A 123 8.40 4.70 -5.45
N TYR A 124 7.51 5.49 -4.83
CA TYR A 124 6.64 5.00 -3.74
C TYR A 124 5.72 3.85 -4.20
N GLY A 125 5.23 3.89 -5.44
CA GLY A 125 4.46 2.79 -6.02
C GLY A 125 5.26 1.50 -6.23
N LYS A 126 6.57 1.60 -6.47
CA LYS A 126 7.49 0.46 -6.47
C LYS A 126 7.67 -0.07 -5.05
N LEU A 127 7.94 0.79 -4.07
CA LEU A 127 8.13 0.41 -2.66
C LEU A 127 6.89 -0.36 -2.12
N TYR A 128 5.69 0.21 -2.29
CA TYR A 128 4.43 -0.43 -1.91
C TYR A 128 4.26 -1.82 -2.53
N ARG A 129 4.56 -1.98 -3.83
CA ARG A 129 4.44 -3.27 -4.52
C ARG A 129 5.45 -4.30 -4.03
N VAL A 130 6.69 -3.90 -3.75
CA VAL A 130 7.72 -4.80 -3.22
C VAL A 130 7.29 -5.33 -1.85
N ILE A 131 6.84 -4.44 -0.96
CA ILE A 131 6.33 -4.80 0.37
C ILE A 131 5.08 -5.70 0.26
N SER A 132 4.10 -5.29 -0.54
CA SER A 132 2.83 -6.01 -0.70
C SER A 132 3.03 -7.41 -1.32
N ASN A 133 3.96 -7.55 -2.27
CA ASN A 133 4.30 -8.85 -2.85
C ASN A 133 4.98 -9.75 -1.79
N GLU A 134 5.98 -9.25 -1.07
CA GLU A 134 6.71 -10.06 -0.07
C GLU A 134 5.77 -10.53 1.06
N LEU A 135 4.91 -9.64 1.56
CA LEU A 135 3.92 -9.98 2.59
C LEU A 135 2.83 -10.96 2.08
N ALA A 136 2.55 -10.99 0.77
CA ALA A 136 1.61 -11.95 0.18
C ALA A 136 2.18 -13.38 0.07
N LEU A 137 3.51 -13.56 0.07
CA LEU A 137 4.13 -14.88 0.16
C LEU A 137 3.97 -15.47 1.57
N ARG A 138 4.03 -16.81 1.67
CA ARG A 138 4.07 -17.53 2.95
C ARG A 138 5.48 -17.39 3.57
N ARG A 139 5.57 -17.33 4.90
CA ARG A 139 6.81 -17.04 5.67
C ARG A 139 8.02 -17.93 5.35
N ASP A 140 7.80 -19.14 4.85
CA ASP A 140 8.79 -20.13 4.43
C ASP A 140 9.36 -19.89 3.02
N GLN A 141 8.68 -19.09 2.19
CA GLN A 141 9.07 -18.76 0.81
C GLN A 141 9.63 -17.34 0.66
N ARG A 142 9.67 -16.57 1.76
CA ARG A 142 10.16 -15.18 1.78
C ARG A 142 11.67 -15.10 1.90
N THR A 143 12.19 -13.94 1.52
CA THR A 143 13.57 -13.50 1.77
C THR A 143 13.84 -13.39 3.28
N ASN A 144 15.10 -13.34 3.68
CA ASN A 144 15.52 -13.07 5.06
C ASN A 144 14.87 -11.78 5.59
N ALA A 145 14.23 -11.86 6.77
CA ALA A 145 13.44 -10.74 7.32
C ALA A 145 14.29 -9.51 7.68
N GLN A 146 15.50 -9.70 8.21
CA GLN A 146 16.43 -8.62 8.57
C GLN A 146 17.00 -7.95 7.32
N GLU A 147 17.39 -8.73 6.33
CA GLU A 147 17.92 -8.23 5.05
C GLU A 147 16.84 -7.43 4.31
N PHE A 148 15.62 -7.97 4.20
CA PHE A 148 14.51 -7.27 3.56
C PHE A 148 14.16 -5.96 4.28
N LEU A 149 14.05 -5.97 5.61
CA LEU A 149 13.83 -4.74 6.40
C LEU A 149 14.92 -3.69 6.18
N LYS A 150 16.19 -4.11 6.09
CA LYS A 150 17.31 -3.20 5.80
C LYS A 150 17.19 -2.56 4.42
N VAL A 151 16.85 -3.35 3.39
CA VAL A 151 16.62 -2.85 2.02
C VAL A 151 15.43 -1.88 1.98
N ILE A 152 14.33 -2.20 2.65
CA ILE A 152 13.14 -1.36 2.70
C ILE A 152 13.40 -0.02 3.40
N ARG A 153 14.14 0.00 4.52
CA ARG A 153 14.51 1.26 5.20
C ARG A 153 15.40 2.13 4.32
N VAL A 154 16.46 1.57 3.73
CA VAL A 154 17.36 2.33 2.85
C VAL A 154 16.62 2.91 1.64
N GLU A 155 15.66 2.17 1.06
CA GLU A 155 14.82 2.70 -0.02
C GLU A 155 13.83 3.76 0.50
N GLN A 156 13.28 3.63 1.70
CA GLN A 156 12.43 4.65 2.33
C GLN A 156 13.20 5.95 2.58
N ASP A 157 14.35 5.89 3.26
CA ASP A 157 15.22 7.04 3.54
C ASP A 157 15.58 7.77 2.23
N ARG A 158 15.97 7.00 1.20
CA ARG A 158 16.28 7.51 -0.15
C ARG A 158 15.07 8.18 -0.82
N LEU A 159 13.84 7.73 -0.57
CA LEU A 159 12.64 8.39 -1.06
C LEU A 159 12.39 9.69 -0.31
N GLU A 160 12.47 9.69 1.01
CA GLU A 160 12.25 10.89 1.84
C GLU A 160 13.26 12.01 1.51
N GLU A 161 14.53 11.68 1.26
CA GLU A 161 15.56 12.63 0.79
C GLU A 161 15.30 13.18 -0.62
N SER A 162 14.70 12.40 -1.52
CA SER A 162 14.55 12.75 -2.94
C SER A 162 13.16 13.30 -3.30
N CYS A 163 12.21 13.30 -2.37
CA CYS A 163 10.83 13.67 -2.66
C CYS A 163 10.57 15.19 -2.57
N PRO A 164 9.89 15.78 -3.57
CA PRO A 164 9.50 17.18 -3.53
C PRO A 164 8.38 17.43 -2.51
N VAL A 165 8.45 18.59 -1.84
CA VAL A 165 7.48 19.03 -0.81
C VAL A 165 6.05 19.08 -1.38
N ILE A 166 5.11 18.46 -0.67
CA ILE A 166 3.70 18.41 -1.05
C ILE A 166 2.98 19.69 -0.59
N HIS A 167 2.21 20.30 -1.49
CA HIS A 167 1.45 21.52 -1.18
C HIS A 167 0.27 21.26 -0.23
N SER A 168 0.06 22.12 0.78
CA SER A 168 -0.97 21.99 1.83
C SER A 168 -2.39 21.71 1.34
N ASN A 169 -2.81 22.35 0.24
CA ASN A 169 -4.09 22.07 -0.44
C ASN A 169 -4.33 20.59 -0.77
N ILE A 170 -3.26 19.82 -1.02
CA ILE A 170 -3.33 18.40 -1.38
C ILE A 170 -3.40 17.54 -0.13
N ILE A 171 -2.68 17.92 0.93
CA ILE A 171 -2.77 17.31 2.27
C ILE A 171 -4.20 17.43 2.81
N ARG A 172 -4.84 18.60 2.67
CA ARG A 172 -6.26 18.80 3.04
C ARG A 172 -7.19 17.86 2.26
N ARG A 173 -7.08 17.82 0.93
CA ARG A 173 -7.86 16.91 0.07
C ARG A 173 -7.61 15.43 0.37
N PHE A 174 -6.43 15.10 0.90
CA PHE A 174 -6.11 13.76 1.35
C PHE A 174 -6.83 13.43 2.66
N ASN A 175 -6.77 14.32 3.66
CA ASN A 175 -7.50 14.14 4.93
C ASN A 175 -9.02 13.98 4.72
N GLU A 176 -9.64 14.86 3.92
CA GLU A 176 -11.05 14.76 3.51
C GLU A 176 -11.41 13.38 2.90
N LYS A 177 -10.44 12.74 2.22
CA LYS A 177 -10.63 11.44 1.56
C LYS A 177 -10.34 10.25 2.49
N VAL A 178 -9.37 10.36 3.40
CA VAL A 178 -9.01 9.31 4.36
C VAL A 178 -9.99 9.24 5.53
N GLU A 179 -10.60 10.35 5.93
CA GLU A 179 -11.69 10.33 6.93
C GLU A 179 -12.89 9.46 6.49
N SER A 180 -13.07 9.27 5.18
CA SER A 180 -14.06 8.32 4.63
C SER A 180 -13.58 6.86 4.51
N ASN A 181 -12.30 6.56 4.77
CA ASN A 181 -11.67 5.25 4.60
C ASN A 181 -10.84 4.87 5.85
N VAL A 182 -11.52 4.32 6.86
CA VAL A 182 -11.01 4.12 8.24
C VAL A 182 -9.84 3.12 8.36
N THR A 183 -9.51 2.36 7.30
CA THR A 183 -8.58 1.20 7.38
C THR A 183 -7.12 1.49 7.00
N LEU A 184 -6.74 2.73 6.66
CA LEU A 184 -5.38 3.05 6.20
C LEU A 184 -4.57 3.80 7.26
N GLU A 185 -3.34 3.35 7.53
CA GLU A 185 -2.39 4.13 8.32
C GLU A 185 -1.99 5.44 7.62
N LYS A 186 -2.11 6.56 8.34
CA LYS A 186 -1.80 7.89 7.83
C LYS A 186 -0.28 8.13 7.82
N PRO A 187 0.28 8.78 6.78
CA PRO A 187 1.65 9.33 6.83
C PRO A 187 1.78 10.41 7.91
N GLU A 188 3.00 10.55 8.44
CA GLU A 188 3.34 11.56 9.46
C GLU A 188 3.06 13.01 9.01
N ILE A 189 3.19 13.28 7.71
CA ILE A 189 2.88 14.58 7.08
C ILE A 189 1.37 14.96 7.17
N VAL A 190 0.52 14.01 7.53
CA VAL A 190 -0.95 14.10 7.39
C VAL A 190 -1.69 14.01 8.74
N GLY A 191 -1.16 13.22 9.69
CA GLY A 191 -1.82 12.88 10.95
C GLY A 191 -1.31 13.62 12.18
N GLU A 192 -1.80 13.23 13.36
CA GLU A 192 -1.14 13.53 14.63
C GLU A 192 0.15 12.71 14.76
N LEU A 193 1.12 13.21 15.54
CA LEU A 193 2.38 12.51 15.79
C LEU A 193 2.09 11.28 16.66
N ASP A 194 2.20 10.10 16.07
CA ASP A 194 1.95 8.83 16.75
C ASP A 194 3.09 8.48 17.72
N HIS A 195 2.77 7.78 18.81
CA HIS A 195 3.74 7.41 19.83
C HIS A 195 4.56 6.18 19.41
N ILE A 196 5.88 6.21 19.60
CA ILE A 196 6.77 5.10 19.27
C ILE A 196 6.52 3.93 20.23
N HIS A 197 5.68 2.98 19.82
CA HIS A 197 5.42 1.76 20.57
C HIS A 197 6.62 0.81 20.58
N VAL A 198 7.35 0.78 21.70
CA VAL A 198 8.46 -0.16 21.91
C VAL A 198 7.91 -1.57 22.15
N ASN A 199 8.24 -2.52 21.27
CA ASN A 199 7.91 -3.92 21.46
C ASN A 199 8.80 -4.57 22.54
N MET A 200 8.26 -4.71 23.74
CA MET A 200 8.94 -5.34 24.89
C MET A 200 8.87 -6.89 24.90
N SER A 201 8.43 -7.54 23.83
CA SER A 201 8.31 -9.00 23.77
C SER A 201 9.67 -9.71 23.76
N SER A 202 10.14 -10.09 24.96
CA SER A 202 11.37 -10.86 25.18
C SER A 202 11.26 -12.36 24.84
N LYS A 203 10.08 -12.86 24.47
CA LYS A 203 9.90 -14.27 24.11
C LYS A 203 10.45 -14.52 22.70
N PRO A 204 11.36 -15.51 22.51
CA PRO A 204 11.73 -15.96 21.18
C PRO A 204 10.48 -16.55 20.48
N PRO A 205 10.49 -16.65 19.13
CA PRO A 205 9.41 -17.31 18.41
C PRO A 205 9.15 -18.69 19.03
N PRO A 206 7.88 -19.10 19.25
CA PRO A 206 7.59 -20.46 19.67
C PRO A 206 8.19 -21.37 18.61
N GLY A 207 9.25 -22.09 18.99
CA GLY A 207 10.12 -22.76 18.04
C GLY A 207 9.29 -23.65 17.12
N ILE A 208 9.52 -23.53 15.82
CA ILE A 208 9.02 -24.53 14.88
C ILE A 208 9.63 -25.85 15.36
N VAL A 209 8.80 -26.68 15.99
CA VAL A 209 9.13 -28.08 16.23
C VAL A 209 9.21 -28.67 14.83
N ARG A 210 10.42 -28.65 14.24
CA ARG A 210 10.80 -29.60 13.21
C ARG A 210 10.43 -30.95 13.81
N GLN A 211 9.37 -31.57 13.29
CA GLN A 211 9.10 -32.95 13.61
C GLN A 211 10.32 -33.72 13.14
N ILE A 212 11.17 -34.11 14.09
CA ILE A 212 12.15 -35.15 13.87
C ILE A 212 11.28 -36.38 13.63
N SER A 213 11.06 -36.72 12.36
CA SER A 213 10.43 -37.96 11.98
C SER A 213 11.27 -39.07 12.58
N GLU A 214 10.74 -39.77 13.58
CA GLU A 214 11.41 -40.93 14.14
C GLU A 214 11.77 -41.88 12.99
N PRO A 215 13.02 -42.38 12.92
CA PRO A 215 13.42 -43.27 11.84
C PRO A 215 12.55 -44.53 11.88
N PRO A 216 12.09 -45.04 10.72
CA PRO A 216 11.12 -46.12 10.68
C PRO A 216 11.70 -47.38 11.33
N ALA A 217 11.06 -47.83 12.42
CA ALA A 217 11.41 -49.08 13.07
C ALA A 217 11.17 -50.26 12.11
N SER A 218 12.25 -50.97 11.76
CA SER A 218 12.22 -52.15 10.91
C SER A 218 11.30 -53.24 11.49
N PRO A 219 10.54 -53.97 10.66
CA PRO A 219 9.48 -54.85 11.15
C PRO A 219 10.05 -56.18 11.71
N VAL A 220 9.76 -56.48 12.97
CA VAL A 220 9.92 -57.82 13.52
C VAL A 220 8.57 -58.54 13.50
N LEU A 221 8.54 -59.71 12.86
CA LEU A 221 7.36 -60.54 12.65
C LEU A 221 6.83 -61.15 13.94
N THR A 222 5.52 -61.00 14.20
CA THR A 222 4.78 -61.92 15.09
C THR A 222 3.42 -62.30 14.51
N TYR A 223 3.43 -63.41 13.77
CA TYR A 223 2.40 -64.45 13.68
C TYR A 223 0.90 -64.08 13.76
N TYR A 224 0.30 -63.99 12.56
CA TYR A 224 -0.83 -64.81 12.11
C TYR A 224 -1.78 -65.44 13.16
N LYS A 225 -3.00 -64.90 13.28
CA LYS A 225 -4.20 -65.74 13.46
C LYS A 225 -5.33 -65.25 12.55
N ARG A 226 -5.54 -66.01 11.48
CA ARG A 226 -6.42 -65.67 10.35
C ARG A 226 -7.75 -66.40 10.49
N HIS A 227 -8.86 -65.66 10.55
CA HIS A 227 -10.16 -66.14 10.09
C HIS A 227 -10.74 -65.08 9.16
N LEU A 228 -11.00 -65.47 7.91
CA LEU A 228 -11.65 -64.66 6.88
C LEU A 228 -13.15 -65.05 6.77
N PRO A 229 -13.99 -64.22 6.10
CA PRO A 229 -15.44 -64.17 6.32
C PRO A 229 -16.25 -65.05 5.36
N HIS A 230 -17.58 -65.11 5.54
CA HIS A 230 -18.57 -64.99 4.45
C HIS A 230 -20.00 -64.64 4.95
N ASN A 231 -20.79 -64.04 4.05
CA ASN A 231 -22.20 -63.56 4.13
C ASN A 231 -23.21 -64.76 4.08
N PRO A 232 -24.58 -64.68 4.23
CA PRO A 232 -25.48 -63.66 3.63
C PRO A 232 -26.83 -63.26 4.33
N LEU A 233 -27.35 -62.07 3.93
CA LEU A 233 -28.77 -61.69 3.71
C LEU A 233 -29.89 -61.90 4.79
N LYS A 234 -30.41 -60.81 5.37
CA LYS A 234 -31.88 -60.53 5.46
C LYS A 234 -32.25 -59.08 5.84
N ASN A 235 -33.20 -58.49 5.11
CA ASN A 235 -33.99 -57.26 5.40
C ASN A 235 -35.50 -57.62 5.22
N PRO A 236 -36.50 -56.75 5.49
CA PRO A 236 -36.70 -55.72 6.54
C PRO A 236 -38.08 -55.86 7.27
N VAL A 237 -38.37 -55.11 8.36
CA VAL A 237 -39.75 -54.90 8.88
C VAL A 237 -39.94 -53.52 9.57
N PHE A 238 -41.05 -52.84 9.26
CA PHE A 238 -41.70 -51.66 9.90
C PHE A 238 -43.18 -51.65 9.42
N PRO A 239 -44.15 -50.88 9.98
CA PRO A 239 -44.47 -50.42 11.36
C PRO A 239 -45.87 -50.97 11.81
N PRO A 240 -46.63 -50.45 12.83
CA PRO A 240 -47.35 -49.14 12.81
C PRO A 240 -47.51 -48.39 14.19
N SER A 241 -48.18 -47.23 14.18
CA SER A 241 -48.61 -46.37 15.32
C SER A 241 -50.15 -46.43 15.54
N PRO A 242 -50.90 -45.54 16.26
CA PRO A 242 -50.65 -44.42 17.21
C PRO A 242 -51.37 -44.68 18.59
N PRO A 243 -51.97 -43.76 19.42
CA PRO A 243 -51.99 -42.27 19.54
C PRO A 243 -51.80 -41.74 21.02
N THR A 244 -52.38 -40.57 21.36
CA THR A 244 -52.51 -39.88 22.67
C THR A 244 -54.00 -39.54 22.98
N PRO A 245 -54.46 -39.28 24.24
CA PRO A 245 -54.44 -37.93 24.91
C PRO A 245 -54.56 -38.01 26.49
N PRO A 246 -55.04 -36.99 27.27
CA PRO A 246 -54.85 -35.52 27.30
C PRO A 246 -54.25 -34.99 28.64
N ALA A 247 -54.13 -33.66 28.78
CA ALA A 247 -53.67 -32.87 29.97
C ALA A 247 -54.85 -32.55 30.97
N PRO A 248 -54.94 -31.45 31.77
CA PRO A 248 -54.04 -30.34 32.20
C PRO A 248 -54.18 -30.00 33.73
N PRO A 249 -54.44 -28.74 34.20
CA PRO A 249 -53.61 -27.52 34.38
C PRO A 249 -53.24 -27.30 35.89
N SER A 250 -52.62 -26.23 36.42
CA SER A 250 -52.74 -24.75 36.35
C SER A 250 -51.52 -24.14 37.09
N SER A 251 -50.95 -22.97 36.76
CA SER A 251 -51.46 -21.60 36.94
C SER A 251 -50.52 -20.66 36.15
N LEU A 252 -50.97 -19.74 35.27
CA LEU A 252 -51.38 -18.35 35.59
C LEU A 252 -50.37 -17.65 36.54
N THR A 253 -49.71 -16.53 36.22
CA THR A 253 -50.05 -15.34 35.39
C THR A 253 -48.77 -14.77 34.68
N VAL A 254 -48.70 -14.10 33.53
CA VAL A 254 -49.39 -12.89 32.98
C VAL A 254 -49.15 -11.67 33.92
N VAL A 255 -48.75 -10.43 33.56
CA VAL A 255 -48.94 -9.52 32.39
C VAL A 255 -47.62 -8.68 32.16
N PRO A 256 -47.50 -7.58 31.35
CA PRO A 256 -46.32 -7.38 30.46
C PRO A 256 -45.61 -6.02 30.63
N ASP A 257 -44.86 -5.61 29.60
CA ASP A 257 -44.23 -4.30 29.43
C ASP A 257 -45.19 -3.11 29.54
N HIS A 258 -44.64 -1.95 29.94
CA HIS A 258 -45.14 -0.63 29.58
C HIS A 258 -44.02 0.40 29.44
#